data_AF-A0A7L5Z822-F1
#
_entry.id   AF-A0A7L5Z822-F1
#
_cell.length_a   1.000
_cell.length_b   1.000
_cell.length_c   1.000
_cell.angle_alpha   90.00
_cell.angle_beta   90.00
_cell.angle_gamma   90.00
#
_symmetry.space_group_name_H-M   'P 1'
#
loop_
_entity.id
_entity.type
_entity.pdbx_description
1 polymer ?
#
loop_
_entity_poly.entity_id
_entity_poly.type
_entity_poly.pdbx_seq_one_letter_code
_entity_poly.pdbx_strand_id
1 'polypeptide(L)' 'MRGDAFRLESMVVVTSGERGRPDLRAEAVQWVETWRATDVDARPFNTWLFPIPGGTHAANATDCYRAGMNWLFRPPQP' A
#
# COMPACT_ATOMS: atom_id res chain seq x y z
N MET A 1 11.11 -15.23 29.72
CA MET A 1 11.38 -15.17 28.27
C MET A 1 10.06 -14.93 27.56
N ARG A 2 9.80 -13.71 27.05
CA ARG A 2 8.80 -13.55 26.00
C ARG A 2 9.51 -13.95 24.71
N GLY A 3 8.99 -14.96 24.02
CA GLY A 3 9.54 -15.35 22.73
C GLY A 3 9.50 -14.15 21.80
N ASP A 4 10.64 -13.83 21.20
CA ASP A 4 10.74 -12.81 20.17
C ASP A 4 9.87 -13.29 19.00
N ALA A 5 8.61 -12.83 18.99
CA ALA A 5 7.75 -12.99 17.84
C ALA A 5 8.45 -12.24 16.71
N PHE A 6 8.96 -12.99 15.73
CA PHE A 6 9.36 -12.44 14.45
C PHE A 6 8.14 -11.67 13.94
N ARG A 7 8.11 -10.34 14.11
CA ARG A 7 7.10 -9.50 13.48
C ARG A 7 7.47 -9.58 12.00
N LEU A 8 6.89 -10.56 11.30
CA LEU A 8 6.84 -10.51 9.85
C LEU A 8 6.25 -9.14 9.54
N GLU A 9 7.05 -8.28 8.92
CA GLU A 9 6.60 -6.95 8.57
C GLU A 9 5.42 -7.14 7.61
N SER A 10 4.21 -7.06 8.17
CA SER A 10 3.00 -7.14 7.38
C SER A 10 2.96 -5.89 6.52
N MET A 11 2.78 -6.08 5.22
CA MET A 11 2.84 -5.00 4.24
C MET A 11 1.44 -4.84 3.63
N VAL A 12 0.98 -3.60 3.51
CA VAL A 12 -0.27 -3.24 2.84
C VAL A 12 0.03 -2.28 1.70
N VAL A 13 -0.33 -2.68 0.48
CA VAL A 13 -0.26 -1.81 -0.69
C VAL A 13 -1.67 -1.33 -1.03
N VAL A 14 -1.83 -0.01 -1.07
CA VAL A 14 -3.03 0.67 -1.53
C VAL A 14 -2.76 1.20 -2.93
N THR A 15 -3.65 0.91 -3.87
CA THR A 15 -3.54 1.38 -5.25
C THR A 15 -4.71 2.30 -5.60
N SER A 16 -4.48 3.31 -6.42
CA SER A 16 -5.56 4.15 -6.93
C SER A 16 -5.27 4.66 -8.34
N GLY A 17 -6.27 4.57 -9.23
CA GLY A 17 -6.15 5.08 -10.60
C GLY A 17 -6.24 6.60 -10.64
N GLU A 18 -5.30 7.26 -11.33
CA GLU A 18 -5.23 8.73 -11.36
C GLU A 18 -6.42 9.41 -12.04
N ARG A 19 -7.06 8.74 -13.00
CA ARG A 19 -8.30 9.18 -13.67
C ARG A 19 -9.56 8.64 -12.98
N GLY A 20 -9.41 8.01 -11.83
CA GLY A 20 -10.50 7.62 -10.96
C GLY A 20 -11.19 8.82 -10.32
N ARG A 21 -12.14 8.52 -9.44
CA ARG A 21 -12.86 9.51 -8.64
C ARG A 21 -11.89 10.31 -7.74
N PRO A 22 -11.83 11.65 -7.85
CA PRO A 22 -10.87 12.47 -7.09
C PRO A 22 -11.03 12.35 -5.57
N ASP A 23 -12.27 12.24 -5.09
CA ASP A 23 -12.59 12.05 -3.68
C ASP A 23 -12.03 10.72 -3.15
N LEU A 24 -12.22 9.61 -3.87
CA LEU A 24 -11.67 8.31 -3.48
C LEU A 24 -10.13 8.26 -3.53
N ARG A 25 -9.51 9.04 -4.44
CA ARG A 25 -8.05 9.21 -4.45
C ARG A 25 -7.57 9.94 -3.20
N ALA A 26 -8.26 11.01 -2.81
CA ALA A 26 -7.94 11.77 -1.60
C ALA A 26 -8.11 10.91 -0.34
N GLU A 27 -9.18 10.11 -0.26
CA GLU A 27 -9.41 9.17 0.85
C GLU A 27 -8.31 8.11 0.94
N ALA A 28 -7.88 7.54 -0.19
CA ALA A 28 -6.78 6.57 -0.21
C ALA A 28 -5.46 7.17 0.31
N VAL A 29 -5.17 8.43 -0.07
CA VAL A 29 -4.02 9.18 0.47
C VAL A 29 -4.18 9.38 1.98
N GLN A 30 -5.33 9.89 2.42
CA GLN A 30 -5.59 10.16 3.83
C GLN A 30 -5.45 8.90 4.70
N TRP A 31 -5.97 7.77 4.23
CA TRP A 31 -5.88 6.50 4.94
C TRP A 31 -4.42 6.06 5.11
N VAL A 32 -3.61 6.13 4.04
CA VAL A 32 -2.19 5.74 4.09
C VAL A 32 -1.41 6.66 5.02
N GLU A 33 -1.61 7.97 4.92
CA GLU A 33 -0.92 8.95 5.76
C GLU A 33 -1.30 8.82 7.25
N THR A 34 -2.56 8.45 7.55
CA THR A 34 -3.00 8.17 8.93
C THR A 34 -2.18 7.03 9.56
N TRP A 35 -1.97 5.95 8.81
CA TRP A 35 -1.15 4.83 9.30
C TRP A 35 0.34 5.15 9.35
N ARG A 36 0.84 5.96 8.42
CA ARG A 36 2.25 6.40 8.42
C ARG A 36 2.57 7.32 9.60
N ALA A 37 1.59 8.12 10.03
CA ALA A 37 1.71 9.00 11.20
C ALA A 37 1.56 8.25 12.54
N THR A 38 1.08 7.00 12.51
CA THR A 38 0.98 6.16 13.72
C THR A 38 2.36 5.63 14.11
N ASP A 39 2.63 5.55 15.40
CA ASP A 39 3.87 5.01 15.95
C ASP A 39 4.21 3.63 15.34
N VAL A 40 5.48 3.42 14.99
CA VAL A 40 5.97 2.19 14.33
C VAL A 40 5.71 0.96 15.19
N ASP A 41 5.80 1.10 16.51
CA ASP A 41 5.55 -0.02 17.41
C ASP A 41 4.06 -0.38 17.44
N ALA A 42 3.18 0.62 17.30
CA ALA A 42 1.73 0.47 17.34
C ALA A 42 1.10 0.09 15.99
N ARG A 43 1.76 0.34 14.85
CA ARG A 43 1.17 0.08 13.52
C ARG A 43 1.23 -1.41 13.15
N PRO A 44 0.11 -2.10 12.88
CA PRO A 44 0.12 -3.54 12.60
C PRO A 44 0.83 -3.90 11.29
N PHE A 45 0.99 -2.94 10.38
CA PHE A 45 1.59 -3.12 9.07
C PHE A 45 2.29 -1.84 8.58
N ASN A 46 3.20 -2.02 7.62
CA ASN A 46 3.77 -0.93 6.82
C ASN A 46 2.85 -0.64 5.62
N THR A 47 2.61 0.63 5.32
CA THR A 47 1.71 1.03 4.23
C THR A 47 2.44 1.71 3.07
N TRP A 48 2.02 1.35 1.86
CA TRP A 48 2.46 2.00 0.63
C TRP A 48 1.28 2.43 -0.23
N LEU A 49 1.35 3.64 -0.78
CA LEU A 49 0.40 4.12 -1.79
C LEU A 49 1.06 4.07 -3.17
N PHE A 50 0.42 3.38 -4.11
CA PHE A 50 0.86 3.27 -5.49
C PHE A 50 -0.21 3.84 -6.45
N PRO A 51 -0.02 5.05 -6.98
CA PRO A 51 -0.91 5.57 -8.03
C PRO A 51 -0.71 4.79 -9.33
N ILE A 52 -1.81 4.52 -10.05
CA ILE A 52 -1.77 3.91 -11.38
C ILE A 52 -1.96 5.02 -12.43
N PRO A 53 -0.91 5.39 -13.19
CA PRO A 53 -0.97 6.45 -14.18
C PRO A 53 -2.04 6.21 -15.22
N GLY A 54 -2.87 7.22 -15.46
CA GLY A 54 -3.99 7.11 -16.41
C GLY A 54 -5.08 6.09 -16.02
N GLY A 55 -4.96 5.44 -14.85
CA GLY A 55 -5.85 4.36 -14.45
C GLY A 55 -7.24 4.84 -14.03
N THR A 56 -8.24 3.97 -14.22
CA THR A 56 -9.64 4.15 -13.81
C THR A 56 -10.06 3.03 -12.86
N HIS A 57 -11.19 3.22 -12.18
CA HIS A 57 -11.68 2.24 -11.21
C HIS A 57 -11.99 0.87 -11.86
N ALA A 58 -12.67 0.86 -13.02
CA ALA A 58 -13.14 -0.37 -13.64
C ALA A 58 -12.08 -1.12 -14.45
N ALA A 59 -11.07 -0.43 -14.99
CA ALA A 59 -10.18 -1.01 -16.00
C ALA A 59 -8.82 -1.48 -15.47
N ASN A 60 -8.41 -1.08 -14.26
CA ASN A 60 -7.02 -1.25 -13.82
C ASN A 60 -6.83 -2.19 -12.63
N ALA A 61 -7.82 -3.02 -12.29
CA ALA A 61 -7.68 -4.00 -11.21
C ALA A 61 -6.47 -4.95 -11.43
N THR A 62 -6.23 -5.36 -12.68
CA THR A 62 -5.07 -6.19 -13.06
C THR A 62 -3.75 -5.45 -12.94
N ASP A 63 -3.70 -4.17 -13.29
CA ASP A 63 -2.50 -3.34 -13.13
C ASP A 63 -2.21 -3.06 -11.66
N CYS A 64 -3.24 -2.79 -10.86
CA CYS A 64 -3.15 -2.66 -9.41
C CYS A 64 -2.57 -3.93 -8.78
N TYR A 65 -3.09 -5.09 -9.15
CA TYR A 65 -2.59 -6.38 -8.66
C TYR A 65 -1.12 -6.58 -9.03
N ARG A 66 -0.76 -6.36 -10.30
CA ARG A 66 0.62 -6.50 -10.79
C ARG A 66 1.57 -5.57 -10.04
N ALA A 67 1.20 -4.30 -9.88
CA ALA A 67 2.00 -3.30 -9.17
C ALA A 67 2.19 -3.70 -7.70
N GLY A 68 1.11 -4.11 -7.02
CA GLY A 68 1.16 -4.56 -5.63
C GLY A 68 2.06 -5.78 -5.43
N MET A 69 1.90 -6.82 -6.24
CA MET A 69 2.70 -8.04 -6.15
C MET A 69 4.19 -7.78 -6.42
N ASN A 70 4.50 -6.97 -7.44
CA ASN A 70 5.87 -6.60 -7.74
C ASN A 70 6.51 -5.78 -6.63
N TRP A 71 5.74 -4.96 -5.90
CA TRP A 71 6.25 -4.19 -4.78
C TRP A 71 6.47 -5.08 -3.55
N LEU A 72 5.47 -5.92 -3.20
CA LEU A 72 5.52 -6.80 -2.03
C LEU A 72 6.64 -7.82 -2.07
N PHE A 73 6.93 -8.35 -3.26
CA PHE A 73 7.86 -9.47 -3.44
C PHE A 73 9.06 -9.08 -4.30
N ARG A 74 9.39 -7.78 -4.40
CA ARG A 74 10.58 -7.35 -5.12
C ARG A 74 11.81 -7.97 -4.47
N PRO A 75 12.68 -8.66 -5.22
CA PRO A 75 13.96 -9.10 -4.67
C PRO A 75 14.80 -7.88 -4.27
N PRO A 76 15.61 -7.98 -3.20
CA PRO A 76 16.59 -6.96 -2.86
C PRO A 76 17.43 -6.64 -4.11
N GLN A 77 17.55 -5.36 -4.44
CA GLN A 77 18.47 -4.96 -5.51
C GLN A 77 19.92 -5.18 -5.01
N PRO A 78 20.84 -5.62 -5.87
CA PRO A 78 22.25 -5.81 -5.50
C PRO A 78 22.93 -4.51 -5.07
#